data_AF-A0A1Y4GDM1-F1
#
_entry.id   AF-A0A1Y4GDM1-F1
#
_cell.length_a   1.000
_cell.length_b   1.000
_cell.length_c   1.000
_cell.angle_alpha   90.00
_cell.angle_beta   90.00
_cell.angle_gamma   90.00
#
_symmetry.space_group_name_H-M   'P 1'
#
loop_
_entity.id
_entity.type
_entity.pdbx_description
1 polymer ?
#
loop_
_entity_poly.entity_id
_entity_poly.type
_entity_poly.pdbx_seq_one_letter_code
_entity_poly.pdbx_strand_id
1 'polypeptide(L)'
;MIPRPFSVSSAGGVKCARRYNTGKEDHISAAERLAARRRRILMKNAASPVTEAINAIEGAVYAGIKKFGFRKHGRTLHRFVSEDISQVISFQCGQAYRGDTDRMWVNLGIRVPECSEREFFPSRPVKKYYKEYECTIRSRLGFIDGGVEKCFRVTDGTEAAANEILCDVLNKVLPVFDILSERRAVLTRRRDFPSFDVLCRNQILLEESMIYGHLGDVEKARELFEKHYRLKLEEYNDMTKNGRRYYLKKGERIVYMGQDITAQEDGFVTIYGASRGHLDYLDGLAAKLGLR
;
A
#
# COMPACT_ATOMS: atom_id res chain seq x y z
N MET A 1 -31.29 -44.73 48.03
CA MET A 1 -30.00 -45.19 48.61
C MET A 1 -28.97 -44.13 48.20
N ILE A 2 -28.41 -43.24 49.05
CA ILE A 2 -28.04 -43.33 50.48
C ILE A 2 -27.11 -44.53 50.67
N PRO A 3 -25.81 -44.30 50.95
CA PRO A 3 -25.38 -43.93 52.31
C PRO A 3 -24.77 -42.53 52.51
N ARG A 4 -24.98 -42.04 53.73
CA ARG A 4 -24.17 -41.08 54.51
C ARG A 4 -23.77 -41.82 55.82
N PRO A 5 -23.00 -41.24 56.75
CA PRO A 5 -21.84 -40.35 56.63
C PRO A 5 -20.65 -40.83 57.49
N PHE A 6 -19.52 -40.11 57.46
CA PHE A 6 -18.71 -39.90 58.68
C PHE A 6 -18.22 -38.44 58.73
N SER A 7 -18.48 -37.77 59.84
CA SER A 7 -17.81 -36.54 60.31
C SER A 7 -16.56 -36.94 61.12
N VAL A 8 -15.56 -36.10 61.39
CA VAL A 8 -15.58 -34.85 62.20
C VAL A 8 -14.34 -33.96 61.87
N SER A 9 -14.49 -32.65 62.14
CA SER A 9 -13.53 -31.52 62.24
C SER A 9 -12.02 -31.80 62.45
N SER A 10 -11.04 -30.90 62.27
CA SER A 10 -10.96 -29.43 62.08
C SER A 10 -9.60 -29.08 61.40
N ALA A 11 -9.07 -27.86 61.18
CA ALA A 11 -9.46 -26.47 61.45
C ALA A 11 -8.72 -25.51 60.46
N GLY A 12 -8.69 -24.19 60.72
CA GLY A 12 -7.62 -23.28 60.21
C GLY A 12 -8.00 -22.28 59.12
N GLY A 13 -8.74 -21.22 59.48
CA GLY A 13 -9.02 -20.10 58.57
C GLY A 13 -8.06 -18.92 58.75
N VAL A 14 -7.49 -18.41 57.65
CA VAL A 14 -6.71 -17.15 57.64
C VAL A 14 -7.45 -16.09 56.82
N LYS A 15 -8.00 -15.07 57.49
CA LYS A 15 -8.57 -13.89 56.84
C LYS A 15 -7.47 -12.85 56.60
N CYS A 16 -7.13 -12.57 55.34
CA CYS A 16 -6.26 -11.44 55.02
C CYS A 16 -7.08 -10.14 54.99
N ALA A 17 -6.73 -9.18 55.84
CA ALA A 17 -7.51 -7.96 56.05
C ALA A 17 -7.21 -6.88 54.99
N ARG A 18 -8.26 -6.22 54.47
CA ARG A 18 -8.13 -4.97 53.73
C ARG A 18 -7.70 -3.86 54.70
N ARG A 19 -6.45 -3.42 54.62
CA ARG A 19 -6.02 -2.16 55.25
C ARG A 19 -6.63 -0.99 54.47
N TYR A 20 -7.54 -0.26 55.11
CA TYR A 20 -7.84 1.12 54.69
C TYR A 20 -6.61 1.97 54.99
N ASN A 21 -6.02 2.58 53.95
CA ASN A 21 -4.90 3.50 54.13
C ASN A 21 -5.47 4.93 54.20
N THR A 22 -5.51 5.49 55.41
CA THR A 22 -6.03 6.84 55.68
C THR A 22 -4.96 7.90 55.48
N GLY A 23 -5.31 9.00 54.81
CA GLY A 23 -4.66 10.29 55.04
C GLY A 23 -3.38 10.59 54.28
N LYS A 24 -3.52 10.95 53.00
CA LYS A 24 -2.91 12.14 52.40
C LYS A 24 -3.67 12.47 51.12
N GLU A 25 -4.81 13.14 51.29
CA GLU A 25 -5.46 13.79 50.17
C GLU A 25 -4.68 15.05 49.85
N ASP A 26 -3.84 14.99 48.81
CA ASP A 26 -3.39 16.20 48.15
C ASP A 26 -4.66 16.92 47.65
N HIS A 27 -5.00 18.04 48.27
CA HIS A 27 -6.13 18.89 47.87
C HIS A 27 -5.81 19.63 46.56
N ILE A 28 -5.59 18.87 45.49
CA ILE A 28 -5.53 19.34 44.11
C ILE A 28 -6.85 20.06 43.85
N SER A 29 -6.78 21.39 43.76
CA SER A 29 -7.93 22.28 43.69
C SER A 29 -8.78 21.99 42.44
N ALA A 30 -10.04 22.43 42.45
CA ALA A 30 -10.90 22.31 41.27
C ALA A 30 -10.26 22.97 40.03
N ALA A 31 -9.51 24.07 40.23
CA ALA A 31 -8.74 24.75 39.19
C ALA A 31 -7.60 23.87 38.64
N GLU A 32 -6.84 23.18 39.50
CA GLU A 32 -5.78 22.27 39.06
C GLU A 32 -6.30 21.00 38.41
N ARG A 33 -7.42 20.43 38.90
CA ARG A 33 -8.11 19.32 38.23
C ARG A 33 -8.60 19.74 36.84
N LEU A 34 -9.13 20.95 36.70
CA LEU A 34 -9.53 21.53 35.41
C LEU A 34 -8.32 21.80 34.52
N ALA A 35 -7.20 22.30 35.06
CA ALA A 35 -5.97 22.55 34.33
C ALA A 35 -5.27 21.24 33.89
N ALA A 36 -5.33 20.18 34.71
CA ALA A 36 -4.86 18.85 34.36
C ALA A 36 -5.75 18.21 33.29
N ARG A 37 -7.09 18.34 33.40
CA ARG A 37 -8.03 17.90 32.37
C ARG A 37 -7.83 18.67 31.05
N ARG A 38 -7.63 19.99 31.10
CA ARG A 38 -7.28 20.83 29.94
C ARG A 38 -5.94 20.40 29.32
N ARG A 39 -4.88 20.23 30.13
CA ARG A 39 -3.58 19.71 29.67
C ARG A 39 -3.69 18.32 29.03
N ARG A 40 -4.50 17.41 29.61
CA ARG A 40 -4.74 16.07 29.07
C ARG A 40 -5.55 16.09 27.76
N ILE A 41 -6.48 17.04 27.60
CA ILE A 41 -7.18 17.27 26.34
C ILE A 41 -6.24 17.88 25.29
N LEU A 42 -5.42 18.87 25.67
CA LEU A 42 -4.37 19.44 24.80
C LEU A 42 -3.39 18.36 24.33
N MET A 43 -2.86 17.52 25.22
CA MET A 43 -1.94 16.43 24.85
C MET A 43 -2.63 15.31 24.07
N LYS A 44 -3.94 15.11 24.21
CA LYS A 44 -4.71 14.17 23.38
C LYS A 44 -5.02 14.72 21.97
N ASN A 45 -4.96 16.05 21.81
CA ASN A 45 -5.16 16.74 20.54
C ASN A 45 -3.84 17.20 19.89
N ALA A 46 -2.72 17.15 20.61
CA ALA A 46 -1.40 17.43 20.08
C ALA A 46 -1.03 16.36 19.05
N ALA A 47 -0.62 16.80 17.86
CA ALA A 47 -0.06 15.90 16.87
C ALA A 47 1.25 15.30 17.43
N SER A 48 1.54 14.04 17.09
CA SER A 48 2.85 13.48 17.48
C SER A 48 3.97 14.24 16.75
N PRO A 49 5.19 14.34 17.30
CA PRO A 49 6.30 15.03 16.62
C PRO A 49 6.57 14.49 15.20
N VAL A 50 6.39 13.17 15.01
CA VAL A 50 6.39 12.49 13.70
C VAL A 50 5.30 13.05 12.77
N THR A 51 4.08 13.24 13.27
CA THR A 51 2.95 13.79 12.50
C THR A 51 3.24 15.23 12.06
N GLU A 52 3.80 16.04 12.95
CA GLU A 52 4.16 17.44 12.67
C GLU A 52 5.27 17.54 11.63
N ALA A 53 6.34 16.77 11.79
CA ALA A 53 7.45 16.72 10.84
C ALA A 53 7.01 16.27 9.43
N ILE A 54 6.14 15.25 9.31
CA ILE A 54 5.59 14.85 8.00
C ILE A 54 4.68 15.94 7.42
N ASN A 55 3.88 16.62 8.24
CA ASN A 55 3.04 17.72 7.78
C ASN A 55 3.91 18.90 7.26
N ALA A 56 5.08 19.14 7.88
CA ALA A 56 6.06 20.12 7.43
C ALA A 56 6.72 19.71 6.10
N ILE A 57 7.19 18.46 5.98
CA ILE A 57 7.76 17.93 4.73
C ILE A 57 6.76 18.01 3.59
N GLU A 58 5.55 17.49 3.78
CA GLU A 58 4.48 17.55 2.78
C GLU A 58 4.12 19.00 2.42
N GLY A 59 4.08 19.90 3.41
CA GLY A 59 3.82 21.32 3.22
C GLY A 59 4.86 22.00 2.33
N ALA A 60 6.15 21.76 2.60
CA ALA A 60 7.27 22.29 1.82
C ALA A 60 7.28 21.74 0.37
N VAL A 61 7.13 20.42 0.20
CA VAL A 61 7.06 19.80 -1.13
C VAL A 61 5.86 20.33 -1.91
N TYR A 62 4.68 20.42 -1.29
CA TYR A 62 3.49 21.01 -1.92
C TYR A 62 3.68 22.47 -2.32
N ALA A 63 4.32 23.29 -1.47
CA ALA A 63 4.61 24.68 -1.78
C ALA A 63 5.50 24.82 -3.03
N GLY A 64 6.46 23.91 -3.22
CA GLY A 64 7.31 23.85 -4.41
C GLY A 64 6.58 23.38 -5.68
N ILE A 65 5.66 22.41 -5.57
CA ILE A 65 5.02 21.78 -6.75
C ILE A 65 3.62 22.27 -7.12
N LYS A 66 2.93 23.06 -6.26
CA LYS A 66 1.58 23.60 -6.53
C LYS A 66 1.45 24.32 -7.88
N LYS A 67 2.55 24.96 -8.33
CA LYS A 67 2.63 25.68 -9.62
C LYS A 67 2.47 24.78 -10.86
N PHE A 68 2.68 23.46 -10.71
CA PHE A 68 2.51 22.47 -11.79
C PHE A 68 1.11 21.80 -11.77
N GLY A 69 0.12 22.45 -11.13
CA GLY A 69 -1.27 21.98 -11.08
C GLY A 69 -1.61 21.01 -9.95
N PHE A 70 -0.65 20.68 -9.07
CA PHE A 70 -0.89 19.79 -7.93
C PHE A 70 -1.82 20.42 -6.89
N ARG A 71 -2.71 19.58 -6.35
CA ARG A 71 -3.65 19.87 -5.26
C ARG A 71 -3.43 18.87 -4.12
N LYS A 72 -3.58 19.33 -2.87
CA LYS A 72 -3.44 18.49 -1.68
C LYS A 72 -4.77 17.88 -1.25
N HIS A 73 -4.78 16.57 -0.95
CA HIS A 73 -5.92 15.87 -0.35
C HIS A 73 -5.46 14.82 0.68
N GLY A 74 -5.57 15.15 1.98
CA GLY A 74 -4.99 14.36 3.05
C GLY A 74 -3.47 14.39 2.99
N ARG A 75 -2.83 13.21 2.95
CA ARG A 75 -1.38 12.99 2.76
C ARG A 75 -0.97 12.73 1.30
N THR A 76 -1.79 13.20 0.36
CA THR A 76 -1.67 12.88 -1.07
C THR A 76 -1.73 14.16 -1.89
N LEU A 77 -0.68 14.42 -2.66
CA LEU A 77 -0.64 15.47 -3.67
C LEU A 77 -1.03 14.84 -5.00
N HIS A 78 -1.95 15.46 -5.74
CA HIS A 78 -2.43 14.93 -7.01
C HIS A 78 -2.66 16.05 -8.03
N ARG A 79 -2.49 15.75 -9.31
CA ARG A 79 -2.98 16.57 -10.43
C ARG A 79 -3.72 15.71 -11.44
N PHE A 80 -4.52 16.35 -12.29
CA PHE A 80 -5.09 15.75 -13.48
C PHE A 80 -4.37 16.30 -14.71
N VAL A 81 -4.15 15.43 -15.70
CA VAL A 81 -3.56 15.70 -17.01
C VAL A 81 -4.35 14.90 -18.05
N SER A 82 -4.37 15.33 -19.32
CA SER A 82 -5.17 14.68 -20.39
C SER A 82 -6.61 14.36 -19.93
N GLU A 83 -7.30 15.39 -19.42
CA GLU A 83 -8.63 15.37 -18.78
C GLU A 83 -8.74 14.57 -17.47
N ASP A 84 -8.41 13.27 -17.48
CA ASP A 84 -8.78 12.32 -16.43
C ASP A 84 -7.64 11.40 -15.94
N ILE A 85 -6.47 11.43 -16.59
CA ILE A 85 -5.26 10.77 -16.06
C ILE A 85 -4.83 11.48 -14.78
N SER A 86 -4.69 10.73 -13.69
CA SER A 86 -4.33 11.28 -12.38
C SER A 86 -2.89 10.93 -12.01
N GLN A 87 -2.12 11.93 -11.62
CA GLN A 87 -0.73 11.77 -11.20
C GLN A 87 -0.61 12.09 -9.72
N VAL A 88 0.00 11.17 -8.97
CA VAL A 88 -0.14 11.06 -7.52
C VAL A 88 1.22 10.93 -6.85
N ILE A 89 1.43 11.73 -5.80
CA ILE A 89 2.57 11.65 -4.87
C ILE A 89 1.98 11.53 -3.47
N SER A 90 2.22 10.42 -2.77
CA SER A 90 1.58 10.13 -1.47
C SER A 90 2.60 9.83 -0.38
N PHE A 91 2.49 10.53 0.74
CA PHE A 91 3.38 10.40 1.90
C PHE A 91 2.83 9.35 2.87
N GLN A 92 3.54 8.22 3.00
CA GLN A 92 3.14 7.08 3.83
C GLN A 92 4.08 6.94 5.04
N CYS A 93 3.51 6.92 6.24
CA CYS A 93 4.25 6.59 7.46
C CYS A 93 4.49 5.08 7.60
N GLY A 94 5.53 4.68 8.31
CA GLY A 94 5.69 3.33 8.82
C GLY A 94 4.66 2.98 9.90
N GLN A 95 4.54 1.68 10.17
CA GLN A 95 3.48 1.13 11.01
C GLN A 95 3.97 0.97 12.45
N ALA A 96 3.17 1.46 13.41
CA ALA A 96 3.54 1.45 14.82
C ALA A 96 3.86 0.06 15.38
N TYR A 97 3.15 -0.99 14.93
CA TYR A 97 3.39 -2.37 15.34
C TYR A 97 4.70 -2.97 14.79
N ARG A 98 5.38 -2.31 13.85
CA ARG A 98 6.70 -2.69 13.33
C ARG A 98 7.85 -1.89 13.94
N GLY A 99 7.55 -0.88 14.76
CA GLY A 99 8.55 0.07 15.27
C GLY A 99 8.98 1.15 14.27
N ASP A 100 8.52 1.10 13.02
CA ASP A 100 8.90 2.01 11.92
C ASP A 100 8.25 3.41 12.00
N THR A 101 7.86 3.91 13.18
CA THR A 101 7.10 5.19 13.27
C THR A 101 7.93 6.41 12.88
N ASP A 102 9.25 6.33 12.98
CA ASP A 102 10.21 7.35 12.56
C ASP A 102 10.42 7.38 11.03
N ARG A 103 9.82 6.45 10.29
CA ARG A 103 10.05 6.22 8.86
C ARG A 103 8.91 6.70 7.97
N MET A 104 9.29 7.23 6.82
CA MET A 104 8.36 7.66 5.78
C MET A 104 8.83 7.23 4.39
N TRP A 105 7.85 6.82 3.59
CA TRP A 105 7.97 6.52 2.16
C TRP A 105 7.16 7.51 1.35
N VAL A 106 7.66 7.85 0.16
CA VAL A 106 6.94 8.67 -0.82
C VAL A 106 6.56 7.76 -1.98
N ASN A 107 5.28 7.39 -2.06
CA ASN A 107 4.74 6.56 -3.13
C ASN A 107 4.40 7.43 -4.35
N LEU A 108 4.68 6.93 -5.54
CA LEU A 108 4.47 7.60 -6.83
C LEU A 108 3.49 6.77 -7.66
N GLY A 109 2.53 7.42 -8.31
CA GLY A 109 1.58 6.73 -9.17
C GLY A 109 1.07 7.56 -10.32
N ILE A 110 0.87 6.91 -11.47
CA ILE A 110 0.06 7.42 -12.58
C ILE A 110 -1.13 6.48 -12.75
N ARG A 111 -2.34 7.04 -12.61
CA ARG A 111 -3.60 6.35 -12.87
C ARG A 111 -4.05 6.66 -14.28
N VAL A 112 -4.08 5.62 -15.11
CA VAL A 112 -4.83 5.62 -16.37
C VAL A 112 -6.23 5.04 -16.08
N PRO A 113 -7.33 5.79 -16.30
CA PRO A 113 -8.67 5.40 -15.85
C PRO A 113 -9.14 4.05 -16.37
N GLU A 114 -9.02 3.78 -17.66
CA GLU A 114 -9.43 2.54 -18.33
C GLU A 114 -8.64 1.32 -17.81
N CYS A 115 -7.37 1.51 -17.43
CA CYS A 115 -6.54 0.49 -16.80
C CYS A 115 -6.98 0.20 -15.37
N SER A 116 -7.38 1.24 -14.62
CA SER A 116 -7.77 1.18 -13.22
C SER A 116 -9.17 0.57 -13.03
N GLU A 117 -10.13 0.95 -13.89
CA GLU A 117 -11.52 0.48 -13.85
C GLU A 117 -11.77 -0.78 -14.70
N ARG A 118 -10.82 -1.14 -15.57
CA ARG A 118 -10.89 -2.32 -16.47
C ARG A 118 -12.14 -2.24 -17.37
N GLU A 119 -12.28 -1.07 -17.99
CA GLU A 119 -13.36 -0.64 -18.89
C GLU A 119 -12.76 0.29 -19.94
N PHE A 120 -13.14 0.15 -21.22
CA PHE A 120 -12.69 1.07 -22.26
C PHE A 120 -13.24 2.50 -22.06
N PHE A 121 -14.44 2.64 -21.50
CA PHE A 121 -15.07 3.94 -21.24
C PHE A 121 -15.46 4.06 -19.76
N PRO A 122 -14.49 4.44 -18.89
CA PRO A 122 -14.68 4.64 -17.46
C PRO A 122 -15.90 5.49 -17.08
N SER A 123 -16.49 5.15 -15.94
CA SER A 123 -17.75 5.75 -15.50
C SER A 123 -17.59 7.20 -15.05
N ARG A 124 -18.48 8.08 -15.51
CA ARG A 124 -18.55 9.49 -15.08
C ARG A 124 -19.61 9.67 -13.97
N PRO A 125 -19.42 10.59 -13.01
CA PRO A 125 -18.35 11.56 -12.90
C PRO A 125 -17.05 10.99 -12.29
N VAL A 126 -15.91 11.47 -12.81
CA VAL A 126 -14.56 11.16 -12.31
C VAL A 126 -14.43 11.60 -10.83
N LYS A 127 -13.73 10.81 -10.00
CA LYS A 127 -13.50 11.18 -8.59
C LYS A 127 -12.67 12.45 -8.51
N LYS A 128 -12.92 13.29 -7.50
CA LYS A 128 -12.16 14.53 -7.26
C LYS A 128 -10.67 14.30 -6.94
N TYR A 129 -10.30 13.10 -6.50
CA TYR A 129 -8.95 12.68 -6.17
C TYR A 129 -8.86 11.14 -6.23
N TYR A 130 -7.65 10.63 -6.39
CA TYR A 130 -7.34 9.19 -6.34
C TYR A 130 -6.17 8.93 -5.38
N LYS A 131 -6.09 7.70 -4.86
CA LYS A 131 -4.95 7.22 -4.07
C LYS A 131 -3.98 6.45 -4.95
N GLU A 132 -2.72 6.37 -4.51
CA GLU A 132 -1.66 5.69 -5.27
C GLU A 132 -1.96 4.20 -5.51
N TYR A 133 -2.71 3.53 -4.63
CA TYR A 133 -3.14 2.15 -4.88
C TYR A 133 -4.21 1.99 -5.96
N GLU A 134 -4.81 3.08 -6.44
CA GLU A 134 -5.71 3.11 -7.59
C GLU A 134 -4.96 3.40 -8.91
N CYS A 135 -3.65 3.70 -8.85
CA CYS A 135 -2.79 3.91 -10.01
C CYS A 135 -2.37 2.58 -10.65
N THR A 136 -1.97 2.63 -11.93
CA THR A 136 -1.60 1.45 -12.73
C THR A 136 -0.13 1.46 -13.16
N ILE A 137 0.51 2.62 -13.13
CA ILE A 137 1.97 2.78 -13.16
C ILE A 137 2.36 3.20 -11.74
N ARG A 138 3.12 2.36 -11.02
CA ARG A 138 3.34 2.53 -9.57
C ARG A 138 4.76 2.21 -9.14
N SER A 139 5.32 3.10 -8.32
CA SER A 139 6.63 2.93 -7.68
C SER A 139 6.73 3.79 -6.41
N ARG A 140 7.94 3.92 -5.88
CA ARG A 140 8.27 4.77 -4.73
C ARG A 140 9.49 5.60 -5.08
N LEU A 141 9.56 6.81 -4.52
CA LEU A 141 10.67 7.74 -4.76
C LEU A 141 12.02 7.07 -4.45
N GLY A 142 12.08 6.25 -3.39
CA GLY A 142 13.28 5.50 -3.03
C GLY A 142 13.73 4.40 -3.99
N PHE A 143 12.99 4.10 -5.07
CA PHE A 143 13.37 3.14 -6.12
C PHE A 143 13.75 3.81 -7.45
N ILE A 144 13.54 5.12 -7.63
CA ILE A 144 13.69 5.78 -8.95
C ILE A 144 15.11 5.67 -9.51
N ASP A 145 16.12 5.70 -8.62
CA ASP A 145 17.54 5.58 -8.94
C ASP A 145 18.02 4.11 -9.07
N GLY A 146 17.10 3.13 -9.02
CA GLY A 146 17.41 1.70 -9.22
C GLY A 146 18.13 0.99 -8.07
N GLY A 147 18.38 1.68 -6.96
CA GLY A 147 19.07 1.15 -5.78
C GLY A 147 18.16 0.50 -4.73
N VAL A 148 18.71 0.31 -3.53
CA VAL A 148 17.96 -0.10 -2.32
C VAL A 148 16.93 0.97 -1.96
N GLU A 149 15.72 0.57 -1.56
CA GLU A 149 14.63 1.50 -1.22
C GLU A 149 15.07 2.57 -0.22
N LYS A 150 15.20 3.81 -0.69
CA LYS A 150 15.46 4.93 0.23
C LYS A 150 14.23 5.20 1.08
N CYS A 151 14.41 5.08 2.39
CA CYS A 151 13.45 5.47 3.41
C CYS A 151 13.89 6.77 4.09
N PHE A 152 12.96 7.71 4.28
CA PHE A 152 13.23 8.97 4.93
C PHE A 152 13.00 8.85 6.43
N ARG A 153 13.96 9.27 7.26
CA ARG A 153 13.74 9.47 8.69
C ARG A 153 13.06 10.81 8.93
N VAL A 154 12.06 10.80 9.79
CA VAL A 154 11.11 11.90 9.97
C VAL A 154 11.53 12.86 11.08
N THR A 155 12.16 12.37 12.13
CA THR A 155 12.58 13.19 13.28
C THR A 155 13.94 13.85 13.09
N ASP A 156 14.78 13.27 12.23
CA ASP A 156 16.18 13.65 12.06
C ASP A 156 16.32 14.40 10.72
N GLY A 157 16.28 15.74 10.76
CA GLY A 157 16.52 16.56 9.56
C GLY A 157 15.31 16.74 8.64
N THR A 158 14.13 17.04 9.20
CA THR A 158 12.87 17.35 8.49
C THR A 158 13.05 18.24 7.25
N GLU A 159 13.83 19.32 7.35
CA GLU A 159 14.10 20.25 6.25
C GLU A 159 14.96 19.61 5.15
N ALA A 160 16.01 18.87 5.53
CA ALA A 160 16.87 18.16 4.57
C ALA A 160 16.07 17.10 3.80
N ALA A 161 15.22 16.33 4.49
CA ALA A 161 14.30 15.37 3.86
C ALA A 161 13.30 16.07 2.92
N ALA A 162 12.75 17.22 3.31
CA ALA A 162 11.84 17.99 2.48
C ALA A 162 12.51 18.53 1.20
N ASN A 163 13.72 19.09 1.35
CA ASN A 163 14.50 19.61 0.23
C ASN A 163 14.94 18.49 -0.72
N GLU A 164 15.38 17.34 -0.20
CA GLU A 164 15.72 16.18 -1.01
C GLU A 164 14.52 15.64 -1.79
N ILE A 165 13.38 15.39 -1.12
CA ILE A 165 12.15 14.94 -1.77
C ILE A 165 11.70 15.94 -2.83
N LEU A 166 11.78 17.25 -2.56
CA LEU A 166 11.43 18.28 -3.53
C LEU A 166 12.40 18.26 -4.73
N CYS A 167 13.70 18.13 -4.52
CA CYS A 167 14.69 18.02 -5.59
C CYS A 167 14.47 16.79 -6.47
N ASP A 168 14.23 15.61 -5.88
CA ASP A 168 13.91 14.40 -6.64
C ASP A 168 12.58 14.53 -7.40
N VAL A 169 11.56 15.12 -6.75
CA VAL A 169 10.27 15.34 -7.42
C VAL A 169 10.42 16.29 -8.61
N LEU A 170 11.12 17.41 -8.45
CA LEU A 170 11.30 18.40 -9.52
C LEU A 170 12.17 17.87 -10.67
N ASN A 171 13.27 17.18 -10.37
CA ASN A 171 14.28 16.83 -11.37
C ASN A 171 14.14 15.40 -11.94
N LYS A 172 13.48 14.48 -11.24
CA LYS A 172 13.33 13.08 -11.64
C LYS A 172 11.86 12.68 -11.88
N VAL A 173 10.94 13.07 -10.99
CA VAL A 173 9.53 12.65 -11.08
C VAL A 173 8.74 13.47 -12.09
N LEU A 174 8.79 14.80 -12.02
CA LEU A 174 8.02 15.68 -12.90
C LEU A 174 8.32 15.45 -14.39
N PRO A 175 9.57 15.30 -14.85
CA PRO A 175 9.84 15.02 -16.27
C PRO A 175 9.20 13.71 -16.76
N VAL A 176 9.23 12.65 -15.96
CA VAL A 176 8.61 11.36 -16.28
C VAL A 176 7.08 11.47 -16.28
N PHE A 177 6.53 12.20 -15.31
CA PHE A 177 5.10 12.50 -15.25
C PHE A 177 4.64 13.35 -16.44
N ASP A 178 5.39 14.37 -16.86
CA ASP A 178 5.06 15.20 -18.01
C ASP A 178 5.15 14.40 -19.32
N ILE A 179 6.11 13.48 -19.46
CA ILE A 179 6.20 12.55 -20.59
C ILE A 179 5.01 11.57 -20.59
N LEU A 180 4.68 10.97 -19.45
CA LEU A 180 3.58 10.00 -19.31
C LEU A 180 2.23 10.69 -18.96
N SER A 181 2.01 11.89 -19.49
CA SER A 181 0.82 12.71 -19.22
C SER A 181 -0.38 12.41 -20.11
N GLU A 182 -0.20 11.64 -21.18
CA GLU A 182 -1.23 11.29 -22.16
C GLU A 182 -1.18 9.79 -22.55
N ARG A 183 -2.32 9.29 -23.05
CA ARG A 183 -2.53 7.86 -23.38
C ARG A 183 -1.55 7.32 -24.43
N ARG A 184 -1.29 8.08 -25.49
CA ARG A 184 -0.36 7.67 -26.56
C ARG A 184 1.09 7.67 -26.09
N ALA A 185 1.50 8.63 -25.26
CA ALA A 185 2.81 8.59 -24.61
C ALA A 185 2.95 7.44 -23.59
N VAL A 186 1.89 7.07 -22.84
CA VAL A 186 1.93 5.87 -21.99
C VAL A 186 2.18 4.60 -22.82
N LEU A 187 1.49 4.41 -23.93
CA LEU A 187 1.71 3.26 -24.83
C LEU A 187 3.15 3.19 -25.38
N THR A 188 3.73 4.34 -25.73
CA THR A 188 5.01 4.40 -26.46
C THR A 188 6.24 4.57 -25.58
N ARG A 189 6.11 5.22 -24.41
CA ARG A 189 7.24 5.66 -23.57
C ARG A 189 7.30 5.00 -22.18
N ARG A 190 6.24 4.33 -21.70
CA ARG A 190 6.21 3.73 -20.34
C ARG A 190 7.40 2.78 -20.08
N ARG A 191 7.83 2.01 -21.08
CA ARG A 191 8.94 1.05 -20.96
C ARG A 191 10.31 1.71 -20.77
N ASP A 192 10.45 3.00 -21.10
CA ASP A 192 11.69 3.76 -20.88
C ASP A 192 11.92 4.05 -19.38
N PHE A 193 10.89 3.90 -18.54
CA PHE A 193 10.89 4.25 -17.12
C PHE A 193 10.59 3.06 -16.19
N PRO A 194 11.37 1.95 -16.25
CA PRO A 194 11.09 0.75 -15.48
C PRO A 194 11.13 0.97 -13.95
N SER A 195 11.89 1.95 -13.45
CA SER A 195 11.92 2.33 -12.03
C SER A 195 10.66 3.08 -11.57
N PHE A 196 9.78 3.50 -12.47
CA PHE A 196 8.48 4.11 -12.16
C PHE A 196 7.31 3.10 -12.18
N ASP A 197 7.54 1.86 -12.64
CA ASP A 197 6.51 0.81 -12.76
C ASP A 197 6.85 -0.49 -12.01
N VAL A 198 7.53 -0.37 -10.86
CA VAL A 198 8.03 -1.51 -10.09
C VAL A 198 6.90 -2.44 -9.63
N LEU A 199 5.75 -1.87 -9.24
CA LEU A 199 4.66 -2.63 -8.59
C LEU A 199 3.65 -3.24 -9.58
N CYS A 200 3.59 -2.75 -10.83
CA CYS A 200 2.54 -3.12 -11.80
C CYS A 200 3.05 -3.60 -13.16
N ARG A 201 4.38 -3.61 -13.41
CA ARG A 201 5.01 -4.04 -14.68
C ARG A 201 4.52 -5.36 -15.31
N ASN A 202 3.98 -6.30 -14.52
CA ASN A 202 3.48 -7.57 -15.03
C ASN A 202 2.09 -7.46 -15.73
N GLN A 203 1.44 -6.29 -15.67
CA GLN A 203 0.14 -6.03 -16.29
C GLN A 203 0.22 -5.13 -17.54
N ILE A 204 1.42 -4.74 -17.99
CA ILE A 204 1.61 -3.79 -19.11
C ILE A 204 0.76 -4.16 -20.34
N LEU A 205 0.80 -5.40 -20.83
CA LEU A 205 0.03 -5.81 -22.01
C LEU A 205 -1.49 -5.69 -21.82
N LEU A 206 -2.00 -6.00 -20.63
CA LEU A 206 -3.42 -5.85 -20.30
C LEU A 206 -3.81 -4.37 -20.24
N GLU A 207 -2.92 -3.53 -19.75
CA GLU A 207 -3.14 -2.08 -19.63
C GLU A 207 -3.05 -1.36 -20.98
N GLU A 208 -2.12 -1.76 -21.83
CA GLU A 208 -2.07 -1.29 -23.22
C GLU A 208 -3.34 -1.71 -23.97
N SER A 209 -3.84 -2.94 -23.77
CA SER A 209 -5.13 -3.37 -24.31
C SER A 209 -6.29 -2.46 -23.88
N MET A 210 -6.36 -2.06 -22.60
CA MET A 210 -7.40 -1.13 -22.14
C MET A 210 -7.27 0.24 -22.83
N ILE A 211 -6.05 0.77 -22.97
CA ILE A 211 -5.78 2.07 -23.60
C ILE A 211 -6.11 2.05 -25.10
N TYR A 212 -5.73 1.01 -25.84
CA TYR A 212 -6.08 0.89 -27.26
C TYR A 212 -7.60 0.81 -27.46
N GLY A 213 -8.31 0.05 -26.61
CA GLY A 213 -9.78 -0.03 -26.66
C GLY A 213 -10.48 1.29 -26.32
N HIS A 214 -9.98 2.03 -25.32
CA HIS A 214 -10.42 3.40 -25.03
C HIS A 214 -10.22 4.34 -26.23
N LEU A 215 -9.11 4.20 -26.95
CA LEU A 215 -8.79 4.96 -28.16
C LEU A 215 -9.52 4.47 -29.42
N GLY A 216 -10.44 3.50 -29.30
CA GLY A 216 -11.25 2.94 -30.40
C GLY A 216 -10.57 1.88 -31.25
N ASP A 217 -9.32 1.52 -30.95
CA ASP A 217 -8.55 0.49 -31.66
C ASP A 217 -8.79 -0.89 -31.03
N VAL A 218 -9.99 -1.41 -31.25
CA VAL A 218 -10.47 -2.66 -30.64
C VAL A 218 -9.68 -3.88 -31.13
N GLU A 219 -9.19 -3.87 -32.38
CA GLU A 219 -8.38 -4.95 -32.92
C GLU A 219 -7.01 -5.03 -32.24
N LYS A 220 -6.31 -3.89 -32.05
CA LYS A 220 -5.07 -3.87 -31.27
C LYS A 220 -5.32 -4.20 -29.79
N ALA A 221 -6.46 -3.76 -29.24
CA ALA A 221 -6.87 -4.12 -27.89
C ALA A 221 -7.03 -5.65 -27.72
N ARG A 222 -7.66 -6.33 -28.69
CA ARG A 222 -7.83 -7.79 -28.70
C ARG A 222 -6.49 -8.52 -28.79
N GLU A 223 -5.64 -8.15 -29.74
CA GLU A 223 -4.30 -8.75 -29.93
C GLU A 223 -3.47 -8.73 -28.62
N LEU A 224 -3.44 -7.58 -27.95
CA LEU A 224 -2.69 -7.40 -26.70
C LEU A 224 -3.32 -8.15 -25.53
N PHE A 225 -4.66 -8.21 -25.47
CA PHE A 225 -5.39 -8.98 -24.46
C PHE A 225 -5.10 -10.47 -24.61
N GLU A 226 -5.23 -11.03 -25.81
CA GLU A 226 -4.94 -12.44 -26.08
C GLU A 226 -3.49 -12.80 -25.77
N LYS A 227 -2.55 -11.91 -26.10
CA LYS A 227 -1.13 -12.09 -25.74
C LYS A 227 -0.93 -12.13 -24.22
N HIS A 228 -1.59 -11.25 -23.47
CA HIS A 228 -1.54 -11.28 -22.00
C HIS A 228 -2.18 -12.56 -21.44
N TYR A 229 -3.36 -12.95 -21.94
CA TYR A 229 -4.08 -14.16 -21.53
C TYR A 229 -3.24 -15.42 -21.77
N ARG A 230 -2.60 -15.53 -22.94
CA ARG A 230 -1.74 -16.66 -23.30
C ARG A 230 -0.55 -16.81 -22.35
N LEU A 231 0.15 -15.71 -22.04
CA LEU A 231 1.25 -15.72 -21.06
C LEU A 231 0.77 -16.16 -19.66
N LYS A 232 -0.46 -15.80 -19.25
CA LYS A 232 -1.03 -16.23 -17.98
C LYS A 232 -1.48 -17.69 -17.99
N LEU A 233 -1.92 -18.20 -19.13
CA LEU A 233 -2.25 -19.61 -19.32
C LEU A 233 -0.98 -20.48 -19.34
N GLU A 234 0.09 -20.00 -19.97
CA GLU A 234 1.42 -20.62 -19.93
C GLU A 234 1.98 -20.66 -18.49
N GLU A 235 1.94 -19.55 -17.75
CA GLU A 235 2.34 -19.49 -16.32
C GLU A 235 1.52 -20.46 -15.45
N TYR A 236 0.20 -20.52 -15.65
CA TYR A 236 -0.69 -21.47 -14.96
C TYR A 236 -0.35 -22.94 -15.27
N ASN A 237 -0.12 -23.26 -16.55
CA ASN A 237 0.22 -24.61 -16.99
C ASN A 237 1.60 -25.05 -16.47
N ASP A 238 2.59 -24.16 -16.51
CA ASP A 238 3.94 -24.40 -15.99
C ASP A 238 3.92 -24.64 -14.48
N MET A 239 3.27 -23.77 -13.70
CA MET A 239 3.11 -23.98 -12.26
C MET A 239 2.32 -25.25 -11.91
N THR A 240 1.39 -25.67 -12.75
CA THR A 240 0.63 -26.92 -12.54
C THR A 240 1.47 -28.16 -12.85
N LYS A 241 2.26 -28.13 -13.93
CA LYS A 241 3.04 -29.28 -14.41
C LYS A 241 4.40 -29.43 -13.73
N ASN A 242 5.14 -28.33 -13.62
CA ASN A 242 6.54 -28.29 -13.17
C ASN A 242 6.66 -27.78 -11.72
N GLY A 243 5.65 -27.08 -11.21
CA GLY A 243 5.64 -26.51 -9.87
C GLY A 243 6.58 -25.31 -9.72
N ARG A 244 6.64 -24.78 -8.51
CA ARG A 244 7.50 -23.63 -8.16
C ARG A 244 8.34 -23.97 -6.93
N ARG A 245 9.64 -23.67 -7.02
CA ARG A 245 10.59 -23.92 -5.94
C ARG A 245 10.54 -22.81 -4.90
N TYR A 246 10.42 -23.20 -3.64
CA TYR A 246 10.50 -22.34 -2.46
C TYR A 246 11.65 -22.81 -1.58
N TYR A 247 12.49 -21.89 -1.12
CA TYR A 247 13.43 -22.19 -0.04
C TYR A 247 12.69 -22.08 1.29
N LEU A 248 12.81 -23.10 2.14
CA LEU A 248 12.27 -23.14 3.48
C LEU A 248 13.39 -23.46 4.47
N LYS A 249 13.36 -22.83 5.63
CA LYS A 249 14.19 -23.20 6.77
C LYS A 249 13.54 -24.35 7.54
N LYS A 250 14.35 -25.09 8.30
CA LYS A 250 13.87 -26.15 9.19
C LYS A 250 12.74 -25.65 10.11
N GLY A 251 11.61 -26.34 10.08
CA GLY A 251 10.39 -26.01 10.83
C GLY A 251 9.44 -25.03 10.15
N GLU A 252 9.83 -24.39 9.04
CA GLU A 252 8.89 -23.60 8.23
C GLU A 252 7.91 -24.53 7.48
N ARG A 253 6.65 -24.09 7.41
CA ARG A 253 5.54 -24.85 6.83
C ARG A 253 4.86 -24.05 5.73
N ILE A 254 4.61 -24.69 4.61
CA ILE A 254 3.82 -24.16 3.49
C ILE A 254 2.61 -25.05 3.24
N VAL A 255 1.43 -24.42 3.18
CA VAL A 255 0.17 -25.08 2.85
C VAL A 255 -0.38 -24.44 1.59
N TYR A 256 -0.52 -25.21 0.51
CA TYR A 256 -0.98 -24.70 -0.79
C TYR A 256 -1.66 -25.78 -1.63
N MET A 257 -2.90 -25.52 -2.06
CA MET A 257 -3.68 -26.41 -2.94
C MET A 257 -3.69 -27.88 -2.48
N GLY A 258 -3.89 -28.11 -1.18
CA GLY A 258 -3.92 -29.44 -0.58
C GLY A 258 -2.55 -30.06 -0.25
N GLN A 259 -1.44 -29.46 -0.71
CA GLN A 259 -0.11 -29.81 -0.21
C GLN A 259 0.11 -29.15 1.16
N ASP A 260 0.70 -29.91 2.07
CA ASP A 260 1.09 -29.47 3.40
C ASP A 260 2.50 -29.96 3.69
N ILE A 261 3.49 -29.08 3.52
CA ILE A 261 4.91 -29.41 3.61
C ILE A 261 5.53 -28.63 4.76
N THR A 262 6.07 -29.36 5.74
CA THR A 262 6.90 -28.80 6.82
C THR A 262 8.34 -29.23 6.61
N ALA A 263 9.25 -28.27 6.42
CA ALA A 263 10.65 -28.53 6.12
C ALA A 263 11.37 -29.16 7.33
N GLN A 264 12.03 -30.31 7.11
CA GLN A 264 12.77 -31.02 8.17
C GLN A 264 14.22 -30.54 8.32
N GLU A 265 14.70 -29.84 7.28
CA GLU A 265 16.02 -29.21 7.16
C GLU A 265 15.90 -27.96 6.28
N ASP A 266 16.95 -27.16 6.24
CA ASP A 266 17.05 -25.98 5.39
C ASP A 266 17.26 -26.40 3.92
N GLY A 267 16.33 -26.04 3.02
CA GLY A 267 16.41 -26.49 1.63
C GLY A 267 15.28 -26.02 0.72
N PHE A 268 15.31 -26.47 -0.53
CA PHE A 268 14.27 -26.17 -1.52
C PHE A 268 13.21 -27.27 -1.58
N VAL A 269 11.94 -26.86 -1.52
CA VAL A 269 10.79 -27.71 -1.84
C VAL A 269 10.11 -27.23 -3.11
N THR A 270 9.54 -28.13 -3.91
CA THR A 270 8.72 -27.78 -5.08
C THR A 270 7.24 -27.89 -4.70
N ILE A 271 6.48 -26.83 -4.93
CA ILE A 271 5.04 -26.75 -4.71
C ILE A 271 4.34 -26.71 -6.06
N TYR A 272 3.41 -27.63 -6.29
CA TYR A 272 2.69 -27.79 -7.55
C TYR A 272 1.33 -27.08 -7.52
N GLY A 273 0.80 -26.80 -8.72
CA GLY A 273 -0.53 -26.23 -8.89
C GLY A 273 -0.54 -24.70 -8.97
N ALA A 274 -1.63 -24.18 -9.51
CA ALA A 274 -1.87 -22.75 -9.66
C ALA A 274 -3.35 -22.43 -9.42
N SER A 275 -3.63 -21.19 -8.97
CA SER A 275 -5.01 -20.69 -8.92
C SER A 275 -5.48 -20.30 -10.32
N ARG A 276 -6.62 -20.84 -10.75
CA ARG A 276 -7.24 -20.46 -12.02
C ARG A 276 -7.93 -19.08 -11.95
N GLY A 277 -8.21 -18.55 -10.75
CA GLY A 277 -9.05 -17.36 -10.56
C GLY A 277 -8.60 -16.08 -11.30
N HIS A 278 -7.33 -15.95 -11.68
CA HIS A 278 -6.90 -14.85 -12.56
C HIS A 278 -7.26 -15.09 -14.04
N LEU A 279 -7.19 -16.33 -14.53
CA LEU A 279 -7.69 -16.69 -15.85
C LEU A 279 -9.20 -16.55 -15.92
N ASP A 280 -9.92 -17.01 -14.89
CA ASP A 280 -11.39 -16.87 -14.83
C ASP A 280 -11.83 -15.39 -14.77
N TYR A 281 -11.05 -14.54 -14.08
CA TYR A 281 -11.20 -13.09 -14.13
C TYR A 281 -10.97 -12.51 -15.53
N LEU A 282 -9.92 -12.95 -16.25
CA LEU A 282 -9.67 -12.52 -17.62
C LEU A 282 -10.74 -13.04 -18.60
N ASP A 283 -11.27 -14.24 -18.37
CA ASP A 283 -12.38 -14.81 -19.15
C ASP A 283 -13.63 -13.93 -19.04
N GLY A 284 -14.01 -13.54 -17.81
CA GLY A 284 -15.11 -12.61 -17.55
C GLY A 284 -14.86 -11.20 -18.08
N LEU A 285 -13.63 -10.69 -17.97
CA LEU A 285 -13.25 -9.38 -18.50
C LEU A 285 -13.30 -9.33 -20.03
N ALA A 286 -12.85 -10.39 -20.71
CA ALA A 286 -12.91 -10.48 -22.16
C ALA A 286 -14.35 -10.43 -22.69
N ALA A 287 -15.26 -11.17 -22.04
CA ALA A 287 -16.69 -11.16 -22.34
C ALA A 287 -17.31 -9.77 -22.09
N LYS A 288 -16.99 -9.12 -20.96
CA LYS A 288 -17.45 -7.76 -20.63
C LYS A 288 -17.03 -6.72 -21.69
N LEU A 289 -15.84 -6.86 -22.25
CA LEU A 289 -15.25 -5.91 -23.20
C LEU A 289 -15.54 -6.21 -24.68
N GLY A 290 -16.25 -7.29 -25.01
CA GLY A 290 -16.47 -7.71 -26.39
C GLY A 290 -15.18 -8.13 -27.12
N LEU A 291 -14.21 -8.66 -26.37
CA LEU A 291 -12.92 -9.14 -26.91
C LEU A 291 -12.95 -10.64 -27.29
N ARG A 292 -14.11 -11.29 -27.15
CA ARG A 292 -14.41 -12.68 -27.55
C ARG A 292 -15.80 -12.74 -28.15
#